data_AF-A0A924EU26-F1
#
_entry.id   AF-A0A924EU26-F1
#
_cell.length_a   1.000
_cell.length_b   1.000
_cell.length_c   1.000
_cell.angle_alpha   90.00
_cell.angle_beta   90.00
_cell.angle_gamma   90.00
#
_symmetry.space_group_name_H-M   'P 1'
#
loop_
_entity.id
_entity.type
_entity.pdbx_description
1 polymer ?
#
loop_
_entity_poly.entity_id
_entity_poly.type
_entity_poly.pdbx_seq_one_letter_code
_entity_poly.pdbx_strand_id
1 'polypeptide(L)'
;AVESGDHDSRVSTSEATRAATVAAGTRGLRVLEVGDPLIVRGSVLALEDLVVRLVEAGVGVRELTPVTSPLEAAFLELTGTEADQQADQQADQEPAQ
;
A
#
# COMPACT_ATOMS: atom_id res chain seq x y z
N ALA A 1 5.98 -18.91 -5.98
CA ALA A 1 5.12 -19.32 -4.84
C ALA A 1 4.29 -18.09 -4.48
N VAL A 2 2.97 -18.21 -4.31
CA VAL A 2 2.17 -17.09 -3.82
C VAL A 2 2.29 -17.08 -2.30
N GLU A 3 3.09 -16.16 -1.78
CA GLU A 3 3.19 -15.95 -0.35
C GLU A 3 1.91 -15.25 0.09
N SER A 4 0.86 -16.00 0.42
CA SER A 4 -0.32 -15.45 1.10
C SER A 4 0.02 -15.24 2.57
N GLY A 5 0.98 -14.34 2.81
CA GLY A 5 1.49 -13.93 4.11
C GLY A 5 1.12 -12.49 4.44
N ASP A 6 1.38 -12.12 5.67
CA ASP A 6 1.36 -10.75 6.20
C ASP A 6 2.47 -9.95 5.47
N HIS A 7 2.17 -8.81 4.82
CA HIS A 7 3.15 -7.99 4.08
C HIS A 7 3.26 -6.60 4.66
N ASP A 8 4.44 -6.01 4.48
CA ASP A 8 4.71 -4.63 4.88
C ASP A 8 4.19 -3.66 3.82
N SER A 9 3.47 -2.64 4.27
CA SER A 9 2.90 -1.61 3.41
C SER A 9 3.21 -0.23 3.99
N ARG A 10 3.57 0.67 3.10
CA ARG A 10 3.80 2.08 3.34
C ARG A 10 2.54 2.85 3.01
N VAL A 11 2.07 3.66 3.95
CA VAL A 11 0.84 4.45 3.81
C VAL A 11 1.16 5.91 4.13
N SER A 12 1.10 6.78 3.11
CA SER A 12 1.18 8.23 3.32
C SER A 12 -0.22 8.81 3.43
N THR A 13 -0.42 9.69 4.41
CA THR A 13 -1.74 10.25 4.72
C THR A 13 -1.68 11.74 5.01
N SER A 14 -2.83 12.40 4.96
CA SER A 14 -2.94 13.82 5.26
C SER A 14 -2.75 14.15 6.75
N GLU A 15 -2.94 13.19 7.65
CA GLU A 15 -2.83 13.35 9.11
C GLU A 15 -2.13 12.14 9.76
N ALA A 16 -0.81 12.13 9.77
CA ALA A 16 0.02 11.00 10.23
C ALA A 16 -0.37 10.44 11.63
N THR A 17 -0.54 11.31 12.62
CA THR A 17 -0.90 10.90 13.99
C THR A 17 -2.27 10.23 14.05
N ARG A 18 -3.23 10.76 13.29
CA ARG A 18 -4.58 10.22 13.24
C ARG A 18 -4.62 8.90 12.50
N ALA A 19 -3.88 8.80 11.40
CA ALA A 19 -3.69 7.54 10.68
C ALA A 19 -3.07 6.45 11.55
N ALA A 20 -2.03 6.76 12.34
CA ALA A 20 -1.42 5.81 13.26
C ALA A 20 -2.40 5.31 14.33
N THR A 21 -3.30 6.18 14.81
CA THR A 21 -4.34 5.81 15.78
C THR A 21 -5.35 4.85 15.16
N VAL A 22 -5.81 5.13 13.94
CA VAL A 22 -6.74 4.26 13.19
C VAL A 22 -6.09 2.90 12.91
N ALA A 23 -4.83 2.89 12.46
CA ALA A 23 -4.09 1.67 12.17
C ALA A 23 -3.91 0.79 13.41
N ALA A 24 -3.57 1.38 14.56
CA ALA A 24 -3.46 0.64 15.82
C ALA A 24 -4.79 0.01 16.28
N GLY A 25 -5.93 0.57 15.86
CA GLY A 25 -7.27 0.02 16.14
C GLY A 25 -7.81 -0.95 15.07
N THR A 26 -7.06 -1.18 14.00
CA THR A 26 -7.51 -2.02 12.87
C THR A 26 -7.15 -3.49 13.11
N ARG A 27 -8.12 -4.39 12.96
CA ARG A 27 -7.93 -5.80 13.32
C ARG A 27 -7.09 -6.51 12.25
N GLY A 28 -6.09 -7.28 12.67
CA GLY A 28 -5.23 -8.02 11.75
C GLY A 28 -4.12 -7.18 11.12
N LEU A 29 -3.94 -5.95 11.59
CA LEU A 29 -2.81 -5.10 11.24
C LEU A 29 -1.89 -4.89 12.45
N ARG A 30 -0.60 -4.76 12.17
CA ARG A 30 0.43 -4.34 13.12
C ARG A 30 1.12 -3.10 12.62
N VAL A 31 1.24 -2.08 13.47
CA VAL A 31 2.02 -0.89 13.15
C VAL A 31 3.49 -1.18 13.42
N LEU A 32 4.35 -0.99 12.42
CA LEU A 32 5.80 -1.18 12.51
C LEU A 32 6.52 0.15 12.73
N GLU A 33 6.08 1.20 12.03
CA GLU A 33 6.65 2.55 12.13
C GLU A 33 5.53 3.58 12.03
N VAL A 34 5.54 4.58 12.92
CA VAL A 34 4.57 5.69 12.93
C VAL A 34 5.18 6.92 12.27
N GLY A 35 4.37 7.69 11.55
CA GLY A 35 4.81 8.91 10.86
C GLY A 35 4.15 9.07 9.50
N ASP A 36 4.76 9.91 8.67
CA ASP A 36 4.46 9.98 7.24
C ASP A 36 5.75 9.65 6.46
N PRO A 37 5.84 8.45 5.88
CA PRO A 37 4.79 7.45 5.77
C PRO A 37 4.68 6.51 6.98
N LEU A 38 3.47 6.04 7.26
CA LEU A 38 3.16 4.99 8.23
C LEU A 38 3.53 3.63 7.64
N ILE A 39 4.27 2.80 8.38
CA ILE A 39 4.56 1.41 7.96
C ILE A 39 3.71 0.44 8.77
N VAL A 40 2.89 -0.34 8.09
CA VAL A 40 2.04 -1.36 8.69
C VAL A 40 2.33 -2.72 8.08
N ARG A 41 2.04 -3.77 8.84
CA ARG A 41 2.13 -5.16 8.42
C ARG A 41 0.76 -5.82 8.58
N GLY A 42 0.22 -6.34 7.48
CA GLY A 42 -1.12 -6.91 7.43
C GLY A 42 -1.32 -7.85 6.24
N SER A 43 -2.43 -8.60 6.24
CA SER A 43 -2.96 -9.17 5.01
C SER A 43 -3.58 -8.06 4.13
N VAL A 44 -3.75 -8.33 2.83
CA VAL A 44 -4.43 -7.39 1.92
C VAL A 44 -5.82 -7.00 2.43
N LEU A 45 -6.61 -7.97 2.92
CA LEU A 45 -7.94 -7.71 3.50
C LEU A 45 -7.89 -6.78 4.71
N ALA A 46 -6.86 -6.89 5.55
CA ALA A 46 -6.69 -6.00 6.70
C ALA A 46 -6.28 -4.59 6.24
N LEU A 47 -5.48 -4.49 5.18
CA LEU A 47 -5.11 -3.22 4.55
C LEU A 47 -6.31 -2.52 3.89
N GLU A 48 -7.22 -3.27 3.28
CA GLU A 48 -8.49 -2.74 2.75
C GLU A 48 -9.38 -2.18 3.88
N ASP A 49 -9.53 -2.90 4.99
CA ASP A 49 -10.24 -2.41 6.19
C ASP A 49 -9.61 -1.12 6.75
N LEU A 50 -8.27 -1.02 6.73
CA LEU A 50 -7.59 0.21 7.13
C LEU A 50 -7.95 1.39 6.24
N VAL A 51 -7.94 1.22 4.91
CA VAL A 51 -8.29 2.30 3.98
C VAL A 51 -9.72 2.79 4.24
N VAL A 52 -10.68 1.87 4.41
CA VAL A 52 -12.07 2.23 4.75
C VAL A 52 -12.12 3.06 6.02
N ARG A 53 -11.48 2.61 7.10
CA ARG A 53 -11.49 3.32 8.39
C ARG A 53 -10.78 4.67 8.35
N LEU A 54 -9.72 4.81 7.55
CA LEU A 54 -9.05 6.10 7.34
C LEU A 54 -9.99 7.09 6.66
N VAL A 55 -10.72 6.65 5.62
CA VAL A 55 -11.69 7.47 4.91
C VAL A 55 -12.88 7.83 5.81
N GLU A 56 -13.40 6.89 6.60
CA GLU A 56 -14.47 7.16 7.58
C GLU A 56 -14.02 8.13 8.68
N ALA A 57 -12.75 8.08 9.07
CA ALA A 57 -12.15 9.09 9.92
C ALA A 57 -11.94 10.42 9.17
N GLY A 58 -12.04 10.50 7.86
CA GLY A 58 -11.74 11.71 7.09
C GLY A 58 -10.24 11.99 6.97
N VAL A 59 -9.41 10.95 7.10
CA VAL A 59 -7.97 11.00 6.84
C VAL A 59 -7.72 10.64 5.39
N GLY A 60 -7.33 11.62 4.57
CA GLY A 60 -7.04 11.37 3.16
C GLY A 60 -5.77 10.54 2.96
N VAL A 61 -5.86 9.44 2.20
CA VAL A 61 -4.73 8.59 1.79
C VAL A 61 -4.10 9.19 0.54
N ARG A 62 -2.78 9.42 0.58
CA ARG A 62 -2.02 10.01 -0.54
C ARG A 62 -1.29 8.96 -1.35
N GLU A 63 -0.71 7.99 -0.66
CA GLU A 63 0.05 6.91 -1.27
C GLU A 63 -0.13 5.65 -0.43
N LEU A 64 -0.23 4.50 -1.11
CA LEU A 64 -0.21 3.18 -0.51
C LEU A 64 0.64 2.28 -1.40
N THR A 65 1.80 1.87 -0.90
CA THR A 65 2.78 1.09 -1.66
C THR A 65 3.30 -0.07 -0.82
N PRO A 66 3.55 -1.24 -1.41
CA PRO A 66 4.20 -2.35 -0.71
C PRO A 66 5.64 -1.97 -0.35
N VAL A 67 6.13 -2.43 0.81
CA VAL A 67 7.55 -2.29 1.15
C VAL A 67 8.31 -3.46 0.52
N THR A 68 9.06 -3.15 -0.53
CA THR A 68 9.94 -4.09 -1.22
C THR A 68 11.19 -4.38 -0.38
N SER A 69 11.59 -5.65 -0.29
CA SER A 69 12.84 -6.01 0.41
C SER A 69 14.06 -5.45 -0.33
N PRO A 70 15.20 -5.16 0.33
CA PRO A 70 16.39 -4.62 -0.34
C PRO A 70 16.92 -5.50 -1.48
N LEU A 71 16.82 -6.82 -1.34
CA LEU A 71 17.22 -7.75 -2.39
C LEU A 71 16.28 -7.72 -3.58
N GLU A 72 14.97 -7.67 -3.31
CA GLU A 72 13.95 -7.55 -4.35
C GLU A 72 14.06 -6.20 -5.07
N ALA A 73 14.34 -5.11 -4.34
CA ALA A 73 14.60 -3.81 -4.94
C ALA A 73 15.81 -3.88 -5.91
N ALA A 74 16.93 -4.44 -5.48
CA ALA A 74 18.10 -4.64 -6.34
C ALA A 74 17.81 -5.57 -7.54
N PHE A 75 16.98 -6.59 -7.34
CA PHE A 75 16.53 -7.47 -8.43
C PHE A 75 15.67 -6.71 -9.44
N LEU A 76 14.73 -5.88 -8.98
CA LEU A 76 13.88 -5.05 -9.82
C LEU A 76 14.70 -4.00 -10.58
N GLU A 77 15.68 -3.38 -9.94
CA GLU A 77 16.63 -2.47 -10.59
C GLU A 77 17.43 -3.17 -11.69
N LEU A 78 17.88 -4.41 -11.45
CA LEU A 78 18.66 -5.17 -12.41
C LEU A 78 17.81 -5.73 -13.58
N THR A 79 16.55 -6.07 -13.31
CA THR A 79 15.66 -6.71 -14.30
C THR A 79 14.75 -5.74 -15.03
N GLY A 80 14.65 -4.49 -14.56
CA GLY A 80 13.87 -3.44 -15.21
C GLY A 80 12.43 -3.89 -15.46
N THR A 81 11.74 -4.37 -14.43
CA THR A 81 10.34 -4.81 -14.61
C THR A 81 9.41 -3.64 -14.29
N GLU A 82 9.01 -2.90 -15.31
CA GLU A 82 7.95 -1.87 -15.28
C GLU A 82 6.53 -2.47 -15.08
N ALA A 83 6.39 -3.55 -14.31
CA ALA A 83 5.19 -4.40 -14.30
C ALA A 83 3.92 -3.78 -13.67
N ASP A 84 3.97 -2.57 -13.11
CA ASP A 84 2.83 -1.99 -12.38
C ASP A 84 2.52 -0.53 -12.78
N GLN A 85 2.78 -0.13 -14.03
CA GLN A 85 2.33 1.19 -14.52
C GLN A 85 1.53 1.12 -15.82
N GLN A 86 1.70 0.09 -16.66
CA GLN A 86 1.12 0.04 -18.01
C GLN A 86 -0.27 -0.62 -18.10
N ALA A 87 -0.72 -1.38 -17.08
CA ALA A 87 -1.99 -2.12 -17.15
C ALA A 87 -3.25 -1.22 -17.16
N ASP A 88 -3.16 0.02 -16.66
CA ASP A 88 -4.28 0.98 -16.65
C ASP A 88 -4.31 1.89 -17.89
N GLN A 89 -3.20 2.01 -18.63
CA GLN A 89 -3.06 2.94 -19.77
C GLN A 89 -3.42 2.33 -21.14
N GLN A 90 -3.63 1.01 -21.20
CA GLN A 90 -4.02 0.31 -22.44
C GLN A 90 -5.54 0.16 -22.64
N ALA A 91 -6.35 0.40 -21.61
CA ALA A 91 -7.81 0.29 -21.71
C ALA A 91 -8.49 1.52 -22.37
N ASP A 92 -7.80 2.66 -22.50
CA ASP A 92 -8.33 3.88 -23.11
C ASP A 92 -7.95 4.06 -24.59
N GLN A 93 -7.19 3.11 -25.17
CA GLN A 93 -6.75 3.18 -26.57
C GLN A 93 -7.43 2.13 -27.45
N GLU A 94 -8.76 2.19 -27.52
CA GLU A 94 -9.52 1.52 -28.58
C GLU A 94 -10.18 2.60 -29.47
N PRO A 95 -9.52 3.10 -30.53
CA PRO A 95 -10.21 3.89 -31.52
C PRO A 95 -11.08 2.96 -32.38
N ALA A 96 -12.37 3.28 -32.39
CA ALA A 96 -13.40 2.66 -33.21
C ALA A 96 -12.95 2.49 -34.68
N GLN A 97 -13.18 1.30 -35.23
CA GLN A 97 -13.31 1.09 -36.68
C GLN A 97 -14.71 0.57 -37.00
#